data_AF-A0A968D775-F1
#
_entry.id   AF-A0A968D775-F1
#
_cell.length_a   1.000
_cell.length_b   1.000
_cell.length_c   1.000
_cell.angle_alpha   90.00
_cell.angle_beta   90.00
_cell.angle_gamma   90.00
#
_symmetry.space_group_name_H-M   'P 1'
#
loop_
_entity.id
_entity.type
_entity.pdbx_description
1 polymer ?
#
loop_
_entity_poly.entity_id
_entity_poly.type
_entity_poly.pdbx_seq_one_letter_code
_entity_poly.pdbx_strand_id
1 'polypeptide(L)' 'GRLDVLVNNAGISGSGYADVTDLDAWNKLMSINATGAFLGVRHAAPAMEAAGGGAIVN' A
#
# COMPACT_ATOMS: atom_id res chain seq x y z
N GLY A 1 3.73 18.13 13.35
CA GLY A 1 4.90 17.62 12.62
C GLY A 1 4.63 17.70 11.13
N ARG A 2 5.66 17.59 10.29
CA ARG A 2 5.54 17.60 8.83
C ARG A 2 5.82 16.19 8.27
N LEU A 3 5.08 15.78 7.24
CA LEU A 3 5.28 14.52 6.52
C LEU A 3 5.69 14.84 5.08
N ASP A 4 6.94 14.57 4.74
CA ASP A 4 7.49 14.85 3.41
C ASP A 4 7.39 13.67 2.44
N VAL A 5 7.55 12.45 2.96
CA VAL A 5 7.60 11.23 2.16
C VAL A 5 6.86 10.08 2.86
N LEU A 6 6.04 9.36 2.09
CA LEU A 6 5.51 8.05 2.45
C LEU A 6 6.07 7.01 1.48
N VAL A 7 6.58 5.90 1.99
CA VAL A 7 7.01 4.75 1.18
C VAL A 7 6.17 3.53 1.56
N ASN A 8 5.27 3.12 0.66
CA ASN A 8 4.46 1.91 0.79
C ASN A 8 5.21 0.68 0.27
N ASN A 9 6.26 0.26 0.97
CA ASN A 9 7.12 -0.86 0.53
C ASN A 9 6.58 -2.26 0.91
N ALA A 10 5.55 -2.35 1.76
CA ALA A 10 5.06 -3.66 2.22
C ALA A 10 4.41 -4.44 1.07
N GLY A 11 4.92 -5.65 0.79
CA GLY A 11 4.39 -6.51 -0.26
C GLY A 11 4.73 -7.98 -0.07
N ILE A 12 3.86 -8.85 -0.57
CA ILE A 12 4.07 -10.30 -0.66
C ILE A 12 3.93 -10.77 -2.12
N SER A 13 4.60 -11.86 -2.47
CA SER A 13 4.46 -12.54 -3.76
C SER A 13 3.62 -13.82 -3.62
N GLY A 14 2.80 -14.11 -4.63
CA GLY A 14 2.03 -15.36 -4.74
C GLY A 14 2.79 -16.48 -5.46
N SER A 15 4.11 -16.54 -5.33
CA SER A 15 5.00 -17.31 -6.24
C SER A 15 4.98 -18.84 -6.07
N GLY A 16 3.87 -19.43 -5.62
CA GLY A 16 3.59 -20.85 -5.73
C GLY A 16 2.51 -21.08 -6.78
N TYR A 17 2.79 -21.89 -7.81
CA TYR A 17 1.88 -22.23 -8.92
C TYR A 17 0.48 -22.72 -8.48
N ALA A 18 0.30 -23.06 -7.20
CA ALA A 18 -0.94 -23.50 -6.58
C ALA A 18 -1.94 -22.35 -6.26
N ASP A 19 -1.48 -21.10 -6.14
CA ASP A 19 -2.31 -19.98 -5.65
C ASP A 19 -3.17 -19.30 -6.73
N VAL A 20 -2.99 -19.65 -8.01
CA VAL A 20 -3.65 -18.93 -9.12
C VAL A 20 -5.18 -19.07 -9.16
N THR A 21 -5.73 -20.05 -8.43
CA THR A 21 -7.19 -20.23 -8.28
C THR A 21 -7.68 -20.05 -6.85
N ASP A 22 -6.79 -19.80 -5.88
CA ASP A 22 -7.16 -19.65 -4.48
C ASP A 22 -7.59 -18.20 -4.20
N LEU A 23 -8.89 -18.02 -3.93
CA LEU A 23 -9.47 -16.73 -3.63
C LEU A 23 -8.94 -16.14 -2.31
N ASP A 24 -8.64 -16.97 -1.31
CA ASP A 24 -8.13 -16.50 -0.02
C ASP A 24 -6.69 -16.01 -0.15
N ALA A 25 -5.88 -16.73 -0.93
CA ALA A 25 -4.53 -16.29 -1.27
C ALA A 25 -4.52 -14.97 -2.06
N TRP A 26 -5.41 -14.86 -3.06
CA TRP A 26 -5.62 -13.62 -3.80
C TRP A 26 -6.03 -12.46 -2.88
N ASN A 27 -7.03 -12.68 -2.03
CA ASN A 27 -7.52 -11.65 -1.09
C ASN A 27 -6.42 -11.21 -0.13
N LYS A 28 -5.60 -12.14 0.37
CA LYS A 28 -4.46 -11.82 1.23
C LYS A 28 -3.43 -10.96 0.49
N LEU A 29 -3.05 -11.36 -0.72
CA LEU A 29 -2.11 -10.59 -1.55
C LEU A 29 -2.62 -9.18 -1.82
N MET A 30 -3.89 -9.05 -2.20
CA MET A 30 -4.51 -7.75 -2.46
C MET A 30 -4.65 -6.90 -1.20
N SER A 31 -4.98 -7.51 -0.05
CA SER A 31 -5.10 -6.79 1.22
C SER A 31 -3.78 -6.14 1.64
N ILE A 32 -2.65 -6.80 1.37
CA ILE A 32 -1.32 -6.30 1.72
C ILE A 32 -0.83 -5.31 0.66
N ASN A 33 -0.76 -5.74 -0.59
CA ASN A 33 -0.05 -5.01 -1.65
C ASN A 33 -0.86 -3.79 -2.16
N ALA A 34 -2.19 -3.89 -2.21
CA ALA A 34 -3.05 -2.84 -2.76
C ALA A 34 -3.83 -2.10 -1.68
N THR A 35 -4.60 -2.81 -0.85
CA THR A 35 -5.39 -2.18 0.22
C THR A 35 -4.48 -1.51 1.25
N GLY A 36 -3.36 -2.15 1.62
CA GLY A 36 -2.36 -1.56 2.51
C GLY A 36 -1.82 -0.23 1.99
N ALA A 37 -1.36 -0.19 0.73
CA ALA A 37 -0.88 1.04 0.10
C ALA A 37 -1.98 2.12 0.02
N PHE A 38 -3.20 1.74 -0.38
CA PHE A 38 -4.35 2.66 -0.40
C PHE A 38 -4.62 3.30 0.97
N LEU A 39 -4.59 2.51 2.05
CA LEU A 39 -4.78 3.02 3.40
C LEU A 39 -3.65 3.95 3.84
N GLY A 40 -2.41 3.63 3.46
CA GLY A 40 -1.26 4.51 3.65
C GLY A 40 -1.48 5.88 3.00
N VAL A 41 -1.88 5.90 1.73
CA VAL A 41 -2.23 7.14 1.01
C VAL A 41 -3.38 7.88 1.67
N ARG A 42 -4.47 7.18 2.02
CA ARG A 42 -5.66 7.76 2.66
C ARG A 42 -5.31 8.54 3.93
N HIS A 43 -4.33 8.08 4.69
CA HIS A 43 -3.92 8.72 5.94
C HIS A 43 -2.80 9.75 5.76
N ALA A 44 -1.89 9.55 4.81
CA ALA A 44 -0.79 10.48 4.57
C ALA A 44 -1.21 11.72 3.76
N ALA A 45 -2.10 11.57 2.79
CA ALA A 45 -2.47 12.63 1.86
C ALA A 45 -2.96 13.92 2.56
N PRO A 46 -3.87 13.87 3.56
CA PRO A 46 -4.32 15.09 4.24
C PRO A 46 -3.18 15.84 4.97
N ALA A 47 -2.24 15.10 5.56
CA ALA A 47 -1.09 15.69 6.24
C ALA A 47 -0.08 16.31 5.27
N MET A 48 0.13 15.68 4.10
CA MET A 48 0.97 16.20 3.03
C MET A 48 0.35 17.44 2.38
N GLU A 49 -0.96 17.44 2.13
CA GLU A 49 -1.70 18.61 1.61
C GLU A 49 -1.56 19.80 2.56
N ALA A 50 -1.78 19.60 3.86
CA ALA A 50 -1.60 20.63 4.87
C ALA A 50 -0.15 21.16 4.96
N ALA A 51 0.83 20.35 4.56
CA ALA A 51 2.24 20.73 4.50
C ALA A 51 2.68 21.39 3.19
N GLY A 52 1.78 21.51 2.20
CA GLY A 52 2.06 22.10 0.88
C GLY A 52 2.59 21.10 -0.16
N GLY A 53 2.47 19.80 0.10
CA GLY A 53 2.87 18.72 -0.81
C GLY A 53 3.86 17.74 -0.20
N GLY A 54 4.19 16.70 -0.98
CA GLY A 54 5.10 15.62 -0.61
C GLY A 54 5.17 14.56 -1.70
N ALA A 55 5.87 13.45 -1.43
CA ALA A 55 6.00 12.34 -2.36
C ALA A 55 5.49 11.03 -1.74
N ILE A 56 4.70 10.29 -2.50
CA ILE A 56 4.26 8.93 -2.17
C ILE A 56 4.93 7.98 -3.15
N VAL A 57 5.64 6.99 -2.63
CA VAL A 57 6.31 5.93 -3.39
C VAL A 57 5.68 4.59 -3.01
N ASN A 58 5.23 3.81 -3.98
CA ASN A 58 4.69 2.47 -3.79
C ASN A 58 5.66 1.45 -4.40
#